data_AF-A0A955I431-F1
#
_entry.id   AF-A0A955I431-F1
#
_cell.length_a   1.000
_cell.length_b   1.000
_cell.length_c   1.000
_cell.angle_alpha   90.00
_cell.angle_beta   90.00
_cell.angle_gamma   90.00
#
_symmetry.space_group_name_H-M   'P 1'
#
loop_
_entity.id
_entity.type
_entity.pdbx_description
1 polymer ?
#
loop_
_entity_poly.entity_id
_entity_poly.type
_entity_poly.pdbx_seq_one_letter_code
_entity_poly.pdbx_strand_id
1 'polypeptide(L)' 'MTLHPVTTYHHDSGGNPRDIPDLTYENFRAFHAEHYHPTNATFMTFGNIAPERIQERFEERVL' A
#
# COMPACT_ATOMS: atom_id res chain seq x y z
N MET A 1 14.04 -2.72 -23.90
CA MET A 1 14.42 -3.77 -22.94
C MET A 1 14.62 -3.09 -21.60
N THR A 2 13.83 -3.43 -20.58
CA THR A 2 13.88 -2.77 -19.25
C THR A 2 15.07 -3.29 -18.45
N LEU A 3 15.61 -2.44 -17.55
CA LEU A 3 16.76 -2.80 -16.69
C LEU A 3 16.41 -3.92 -15.69
N HIS A 4 15.13 -4.09 -15.37
CA HIS A 4 14.63 -5.07 -14.42
C HIS A 4 13.50 -5.92 -15.04
N PRO A 5 13.82 -6.88 -15.91
CA PRO A 5 12.81 -7.60 -16.70
C PRO A 5 12.00 -8.64 -15.90
N VAL A 6 12.44 -9.01 -14.70
CA VAL A 6 11.82 -10.10 -13.90
C VAL A 6 11.10 -9.57 -12.65
N THR A 7 11.46 -8.39 -12.15
CA THR A 7 10.83 -7.80 -10.96
C THR A 7 9.66 -6.90 -11.35
N THR A 8 8.80 -6.51 -10.41
CA THR A 8 7.63 -5.65 -10.68
C THR A 8 7.96 -4.32 -11.39
N TYR A 9 9.23 -3.87 -11.36
CA TYR A 9 9.70 -2.64 -12.01
C TYR A 9 9.66 -2.66 -13.55
N HIS A 10 9.33 -3.78 -14.20
CA HIS A 10 9.03 -3.76 -15.64
C HIS A 10 7.60 -3.28 -15.95
N HIS A 11 6.72 -3.19 -14.95
CA HIS A 11 5.37 -2.64 -15.09
C HIS A 11 5.34 -1.13 -14.79
N ASP A 12 4.41 -0.43 -15.44
CA ASP A 12 4.07 0.95 -15.09
C ASP A 12 3.01 0.94 -13.98
N SER A 13 3.42 1.18 -12.73
CA SER A 13 2.51 1.24 -11.58
C SER A 13 1.53 2.42 -11.62
N GLY A 14 1.82 3.45 -12.42
CA GLY A 14 0.88 4.55 -12.68
C GLY A 14 -0.27 4.13 -13.60
N GLY A 15 -0.12 3.00 -14.30
CA GLY A 15 -1.08 2.46 -15.25
C GLY A 15 -0.82 2.96 -16.67
N ASN A 16 -0.65 2.02 -17.58
CA ASN A 16 -0.61 2.31 -19.01
C ASN A 16 -2.03 2.63 -19.51
N PRO A 17 -2.28 3.74 -20.23
CA PRO A 17 -3.60 4.10 -20.73
C PRO A 17 -4.31 3.02 -21.56
N ARG A 18 -3.56 2.11 -22.17
CA ARG A 18 -4.13 0.97 -22.92
C ARG A 18 -4.71 -0.11 -22.01
N ASP A 19 -4.15 -0.27 -20.81
CA ASP A 19 -4.46 -1.37 -19.89
C ASP A 19 -5.42 -0.93 -18.78
N ILE A 20 -5.45 0.38 -18.44
CA ILE A 20 -6.35 0.94 -17.41
C ILE A 20 -7.83 0.56 -17.61
N PRO A 21 -8.41 0.60 -18.84
CA PRO A 21 -9.81 0.24 -19.05
C PRO A 21 -10.16 -1.20 -18.69
N ASP A 22 -9.17 -2.10 -18.65
CA ASP A 22 -9.36 -3.51 -18.34
C ASP A 22 -9.39 -3.79 -16.82
N LEU A 23 -9.11 -2.79 -15.98
CA LEU A 23 -9.15 -2.93 -14.53
C LEU A 23 -10.60 -3.07 -14.04
N THR A 24 -10.95 -4.26 -13.54
CA THR A 24 -12.25 -4.50 -12.90
C THR A 24 -12.28 -3.94 -11.48
N TYR A 25 -13.48 -3.57 -11.02
CA TYR A 25 -13.69 -3.14 -9.64
C TYR A 25 -13.35 -4.25 -8.63
N GLU A 26 -13.62 -5.51 -8.97
CA GLU A 26 -13.29 -6.68 -8.14
C GLU A 26 -11.77 -6.82 -7.96
N ASN A 27 -11.00 -6.69 -9.03
CA ASN A 27 -9.53 -6.73 -8.98
C ASN A 27 -8.97 -5.56 -8.17
N PHE A 28 -9.52 -4.36 -8.35
CA PHE A 28 -9.16 -3.19 -7.55
C PHE A 28 -9.40 -3.44 -6.05
N ARG A 29 -10.56 -3.99 -5.70
CA ARG A 29 -10.91 -4.32 -4.32
C ARG A 29 -10.03 -5.42 -3.74
N ALA A 30 -9.73 -6.46 -4.51
CA ALA A 30 -8.87 -7.55 -4.08
C ALA A 30 -7.46 -7.05 -3.78
N PHE A 31 -6.88 -6.24 -4.66
CA PHE A 31 -5.58 -5.61 -4.46
C PHE A 31 -5.53 -4.78 -3.17
N HIS A 32 -6.56 -3.95 -2.92
CA HIS A 32 -6.63 -3.18 -1.67
C HIS A 32 -6.71 -4.10 -0.44
N ALA A 33 -7.57 -5.12 -0.47
CA ALA A 33 -7.70 -6.06 0.65
C ALA A 33 -6.40 -6.81 0.96
N GLU A 34 -5.63 -7.16 -0.07
CA GLU A 34 -4.34 -7.84 0.07
C GLU A 34 -3.25 -6.92 0.63
N HIS A 35 -3.13 -5.69 0.13
CA HIS A 35 -1.97 -4.85 0.41
C HIS A 35 -2.17 -3.80 1.51
N TYR A 36 -3.41 -3.41 1.83
CA TYR A 36 -3.71 -2.35 2.81
C TYR A 36 -4.13 -2.89 4.19
N HIS A 37 -3.81 -4.14 4.49
CA HIS A 37 -3.98 -4.69 5.83
C HIS A 37 -2.90 -4.14 6.78
N PRO A 38 -3.21 -3.81 8.06
CA PRO A 38 -2.22 -3.30 9.00
C PRO A 38 -0.95 -4.12 9.18
N THR A 39 -1.02 -5.45 8.99
CA THR A 39 0.14 -6.34 9.07
C THR A 39 1.17 -6.12 7.95
N ASN A 40 0.78 -5.43 6.88
CA ASN A 40 1.65 -5.02 5.77
C ASN A 40 1.97 -3.51 5.80
N ALA A 41 1.56 -2.80 6.86
CA ALA A 41 1.77 -1.37 7.01
C ALA A 41 3.01 -1.08 7.88
N THR A 42 3.64 0.07 7.63
CA THR A 42 4.67 0.64 8.51
C THR A 42 4.23 2.05 8.89
N PHE A 43 4.04 2.29 10.20
CA PHE A 43 3.66 3.59 10.71
C PHE A 43 4.91 4.38 11.11
N MET A 44 5.04 5.61 10.61
CA MET A 44 6.14 6.51 10.92
C MET A 44 5.58 7.79 11.54
N THR A 45 6.13 8.19 12.69
CA THR A 45 5.70 9.38 13.44
C THR A 45 6.88 10.26 13.78
N PHE A 46 6.67 11.58 13.83
CA PHE A 46 7.70 12.56 14.14
C PHE A 46 7.11 13.78 14.87
N GLY A 47 7.87 14.35 15.79
CA GLY A 47 7.51 15.57 16.51
C GLY A 47 7.55 15.42 18.04
N ASN A 48 7.12 16.47 18.74
CA ASN A 48 7.09 16.51 20.20
C ASN A 48 5.79 15.89 20.74
N ILE A 49 5.67 14.57 20.62
CA ILE A 49 4.53 13.78 21.12
C ILE A 49 5.09 12.60 21.90
N ALA A 50 4.53 12.34 23.09
CA ALA A 50 4.90 11.18 23.88
C ALA A 50 4.62 9.88 23.11
N PRO A 51 5.60 8.96 22.97
CA PRO A 51 5.44 7.70 22.23
C PRO A 51 4.24 6.86 22.71
N GLU A 52 3.96 6.87 24.01
CA GLU A 52 2.88 6.11 24.64
C GLU A 52 1.52 6.54 24.09
N ARG A 53 1.31 7.84 23.90
CA ARG A 53 0.08 8.38 23.31
C ARG A 53 -0.13 7.93 21.86
N ILE A 54 0.96 7.69 21.13
CA ILE A 54 0.91 7.20 19.76
C ILE A 54 0.60 5.70 19.78
N GLN A 55 1.24 4.94 20.67
CA GLN A 55 1.02 3.50 20.82
C GLN A 55 -0.41 3.17 21.25
N GLU A 56 -0.98 3.89 22.22
CA GLU A 56 -2.39 3.74 22.63
C GLU A 56 -3.36 3.91 21.45
N ARG A 57 -3.08 4.84 20.54
CA ARG A 57 -3.91 5.05 19.34
C ARG A 57 -3.80 3.91 18.33
N PHE A 58 -2.64 3.26 18.25
CA PHE A 58 -2.47 2.09 17.39
C PHE A 58 -3.18 0.87 17.99
N GLU A 59 -3.11 0.67 19.31
CA GLU A 59 -3.86 -0.37 20.00
C GLU A 59 -5.37 -0.21 19.87
N GLU A 60 -5.90 1.02 19.92
CA GLU A 60 -7.35 1.27 19.81
C GLU A 60 -7.89 1.06 18.38
N ARG A 61 -7.10 1.37 17.34
CA ARG A 61 -7.63 1.62 15.99
C ARG A 61 -7.10 0.70 14.91
N VAL A 62 -6.03 -0.03 15.18
CA VAL A 62 -5.26 -0.76 14.16
C VAL A 62 -5.09 -2.23 14.52
N LEU A 63 -4.91 -2.53 15.81
CA LEU A 63 -4.88 -3.89 16.37
C LEU A 63 -6.30 -4.38 16.70
#